data_AF-A0A345NIM4-F1
#
_entry.id   AF-A0A345NIM4-F1
#
_cell.length_a   1.000
_cell.length_b   1.000
_cell.length_c   1.000
_cell.angle_alpha   90.00
_cell.angle_beta   90.00
_cell.angle_gamma   90.00
#
_symmetry.space_group_name_H-M   'P 1'
#
loop_
_entity.id
_entity.type
_entity.pdbx_description
1 polymer ?
#
loop_
_entity_poly.entity_id
_entity_poly.type
_entity_poly.pdbx_seq_one_letter_code
_entity_poly.pdbx_strand_id
1 'polypeptide(L)'
;MEVSRNARFVAWISAVVVSAASALTTLPVAFAASNIDVAFDSNGALVVSENGVSLQMTVMEESDNTLVISTGSTSSGALVESVVYLVPDPDPAPTAPTMTSGDYTDGVVAFTEEPDVVTPDQYGEEFYSPAEYDSETLIPLVGEVSTGAEVIIVSGVLPVGGDGGGGGGGTLPVEPPVVEVFKDGQHAGALDAKGTFRDNDVVPSHSYTYELVGEDGAVIVQAGAYQSQAVTSGALRNDRIWFNYKTFIPNERVSVFSGSVCRPWWTVGKIYFAGDDRSWSATSSRYRTRAQVKADFTSSSRGVYLNKWVSSTKRYKDATSTKVVASATASSKNIKLSNVKMGTSSASYRLKHDVANPLCYAAGGIWYQVDATVWRNGTASFYGHHLLAPNHEAYVVGSQGGSYQTVARRALRSFVCLNVDCGTGAWSKSFSKSVA
;
A
#
# COMPACT_ATOMS: atom_id res chain seq x y z
N MET A 1 -17.92 24.17 39.14
CA MET A 1 -18.67 24.86 38.07
C MET A 1 -19.78 23.91 37.65
N GLU A 2 -21.06 24.27 37.77
CA GLU A 2 -22.16 23.41 37.30
C GLU A 2 -22.25 23.52 35.78
N VAL A 3 -21.87 22.45 35.08
CA VAL A 3 -22.12 22.34 33.64
C VAL A 3 -23.64 22.22 33.44
N SER A 4 -24.21 23.18 32.72
CA SER A 4 -25.60 23.16 32.27
C SER A 4 -25.89 21.84 31.53
N ARG A 5 -26.93 21.11 31.96
CA ARG A 5 -27.31 19.78 31.43
C ARG A 5 -27.75 19.75 29.95
N ASN A 6 -27.58 20.84 29.18
CA ASN A 6 -28.12 20.99 27.83
C ASN A 6 -27.11 21.47 26.76
N ALA A 7 -25.79 21.39 27.00
CA ALA A 7 -24.82 21.65 25.93
C ALA A 7 -24.83 20.51 24.89
N ARG A 8 -24.97 20.87 23.60
CA ARG A 8 -24.81 19.94 22.48
C ARG A 8 -23.36 20.01 22.00
N PHE A 9 -22.76 18.85 21.78
CA PHE A 9 -21.41 18.71 21.25
C PHE A 9 -21.45 17.83 20.01
N VAL A 10 -20.64 18.15 19.01
CA VAL A 10 -20.37 17.23 17.89
C VAL A 10 -19.08 16.49 18.22
N ALA A 11 -19.18 15.19 18.50
CA ALA A 11 -18.02 14.35 18.79
C ALA A 11 -17.62 13.53 17.56
N TRP A 12 -16.36 13.65 17.14
CA TRP A 12 -15.76 12.75 16.14
C TRP A 12 -14.95 11.70 16.88
N ILE A 13 -15.44 10.45 16.87
CA ILE A 13 -14.77 9.33 17.54
C ILE A 13 -14.08 8.46 16.48
N SER A 14 -12.75 8.42 16.53
CA SER A 14 -11.98 7.39 15.83
C SER A 14 -11.53 6.37 16.88
N ALA A 15 -11.99 5.12 16.76
CA ALA A 15 -11.65 4.04 17.69
C ALA A 15 -11.10 2.83 16.93
N VAL A 16 -9.97 2.29 17.40
CA VAL A 16 -9.41 1.02 16.93
C VAL A 16 -9.60 -0.03 18.01
N VAL A 17 -10.32 -1.11 17.69
CA VAL A 17 -10.55 -2.23 18.61
C VAL A 17 -9.50 -3.30 18.37
N VAL A 18 -8.63 -3.55 19.34
CA VAL A 18 -7.68 -4.67 19.31
C VAL A 18 -8.17 -5.76 20.26
N SER A 19 -8.63 -6.90 19.72
CA SER A 19 -9.00 -8.06 20.54
C SER A 19 -7.86 -9.08 20.61
N ALA A 20 -7.57 -9.58 21.81
CA ALA A 20 -6.48 -10.53 22.07
C ALA A 20 -6.85 -12.00 21.85
N ALA A 21 -7.97 -12.31 21.19
CA ALA A 21 -8.44 -13.68 21.01
C ALA A 21 -8.44 -14.11 19.54
N SER A 22 -7.91 -15.31 19.30
CA SER A 22 -7.71 -15.96 18.01
C SER A 22 -9.00 -16.17 17.21
N ALA A 23 -9.44 -15.15 16.48
CA ALA A 23 -10.19 -15.18 15.21
C ALA A 23 -10.64 -13.75 14.92
N LEU A 24 -9.95 -13.06 14.01
CA LEU A 24 -10.32 -11.70 13.59
C LEU A 24 -11.42 -11.76 12.53
N THR A 25 -12.64 -11.43 12.92
CA THR A 25 -13.60 -10.71 12.06
C THR A 25 -13.45 -9.22 12.34
N THR A 26 -12.85 -8.49 11.40
CA THR A 26 -12.89 -7.03 11.39
C THR A 26 -14.31 -6.59 11.07
N LEU A 27 -15.03 -6.06 12.05
CA LEU A 27 -16.23 -5.27 11.80
C LEU A 27 -15.82 -3.79 11.90
N PRO A 28 -15.93 -2.99 10.83
CA PRO A 28 -15.88 -1.55 10.97
C PRO A 28 -17.12 -1.13 11.76
N VAL A 29 -16.94 -0.69 13.00
CA VAL A 29 -17.99 0.02 13.73
C VAL A 29 -17.85 1.49 13.34
N ALA A 30 -18.60 1.89 12.32
CA ALA A 30 -18.83 3.31 12.06
C ALA A 30 -19.99 3.72 12.97
N PHE A 31 -19.72 4.59 13.96
CA PHE A 31 -20.78 5.25 14.71
C PHE A 31 -21.49 6.22 13.75
N ALA A 32 -22.79 6.03 13.53
CA ALA A 32 -23.57 6.99 12.76
C ALA A 32 -23.84 8.19 13.68
N ALA A 33 -23.62 9.40 13.17
CA ALA A 33 -23.67 10.66 13.94
C ALA A 33 -25.02 10.99 14.61
N SER A 34 -26.02 10.11 14.56
CA SER A 34 -27.39 10.43 14.94
C SER A 34 -27.89 9.85 16.27
N ASN A 35 -27.20 8.94 16.97
CA ASN A 35 -27.66 8.40 18.26
C ASN A 35 -26.51 7.94 19.19
N ILE A 36 -25.61 8.83 19.57
CA ILE A 36 -24.59 8.54 20.60
C ILE A 36 -25.07 9.11 21.93
N ASP A 37 -25.29 8.26 22.92
CA ASP A 37 -25.56 8.70 24.30
C ASP A 37 -24.21 8.90 25.00
N VAL A 38 -23.96 10.14 25.43
CA VAL A 38 -22.77 10.52 26.20
C VAL A 38 -23.23 10.93 27.60
N ALA A 39 -22.77 10.22 28.62
CA ALA A 39 -23.08 10.51 30.02
C ALA A 39 -21.84 10.36 30.88
N PHE A 40 -21.81 11.01 32.04
CA PHE A 40 -20.85 10.69 33.08
C PHE A 40 -21.47 9.68 34.04
N ASP A 41 -20.73 8.64 34.42
CA ASP A 41 -21.19 7.71 35.45
C ASP A 41 -21.04 8.30 36.87
N SER A 42 -21.47 7.54 37.88
CA SER A 42 -21.39 7.97 39.28
C SER A 42 -19.97 8.16 39.81
N ASN A 43 -18.94 7.72 39.08
CA ASN A 43 -17.54 7.86 39.42
C ASN A 43 -16.84 8.97 38.62
N GLY A 44 -17.58 9.71 37.78
CA GLY A 44 -17.04 10.77 36.94
C GLY A 44 -16.33 10.28 35.68
N ALA A 45 -16.46 9.00 35.32
CA ALA A 45 -15.96 8.50 34.04
C ALA A 45 -16.93 8.87 32.91
N LEU A 46 -16.39 9.24 31.75
CA LEU A 46 -17.21 9.45 30.56
C LEU A 46 -17.65 8.07 30.04
N VAL A 47 -18.95 7.89 29.83
CA VAL A 47 -19.54 6.71 29.25
C VAL A 47 -20.15 7.09 27.91
N VAL A 48 -19.62 6.50 26.85
CA VAL A 48 -20.18 6.61 25.50
C VAL A 48 -20.88 5.30 25.18
N SER A 49 -22.17 5.35 24.86
CA SER A 49 -22.93 4.15 24.50
C SER A 49 -23.67 4.28 23.18
N GLU A 50 -23.59 3.22 22.37
CA GLU A 50 -24.39 3.05 21.16
C GLU A 50 -24.80 1.57 21.05
N ASN A 51 -26.08 1.30 20.76
CA ASN A 51 -26.60 -0.06 20.50
C ASN A 51 -26.25 -1.10 21.59
N GLY A 52 -26.17 -0.69 22.85
CA GLY A 52 -25.89 -1.57 24.00
C GLY A 52 -24.41 -1.90 24.22
N VAL A 53 -23.50 -1.27 23.48
CA VAL A 53 -22.05 -1.28 23.77
C VAL A 53 -21.72 0.02 24.51
N SER A 54 -21.13 -0.10 25.69
CA SER A 54 -20.68 1.04 26.49
C SER A 54 -19.16 1.05 26.58
N LEU A 55 -18.55 2.21 26.29
CA LEU A 55 -17.13 2.47 26.48
C LEU A 55 -16.99 3.39 27.68
N GLN A 56 -16.26 2.94 28.70
CA GLN A 56 -15.98 3.73 29.89
C GLN A 56 -14.58 4.32 29.75
N MET A 57 -14.48 5.64 29.92
CA MET A 57 -13.34 6.44 29.56
C MET A 57 -12.91 7.29 30.76
N THR A 58 -11.62 7.26 31.11
CA THR A 58 -11.07 8.06 32.20
C THR A 58 -10.55 9.39 31.65
N VAL A 59 -11.12 10.49 32.12
CA VAL A 59 -10.65 11.84 31.81
C VAL A 59 -9.31 12.05 32.51
N MET A 60 -8.27 12.38 31.74
CA MET A 60 -6.93 12.63 32.28
C MET A 60 -6.67 14.11 32.52
N GLU A 61 -7.21 14.98 31.68
CA GLU A 61 -6.99 16.42 31.76
C GLU A 61 -8.19 17.17 31.17
N GLU A 62 -8.60 18.25 31.83
CA GLU A 62 -9.68 19.14 31.42
C GLU A 62 -9.10 20.56 31.29
N SER A 63 -9.24 21.15 30.10
CA SER A 63 -8.94 22.56 29.83
C SER A 63 -10.14 23.20 29.12
N ASP A 64 -10.16 24.54 29.05
CA ASP A 64 -11.34 25.31 28.62
C ASP A 64 -11.94 24.89 27.27
N ASN A 65 -11.16 24.25 26.38
CA ASN A 65 -11.62 23.76 25.07
C ASN A 65 -11.12 22.35 24.70
N THR A 66 -10.52 21.59 25.61
CA THR A 66 -9.96 20.26 25.26
C THR A 66 -10.08 19.28 26.42
N LEU A 67 -10.63 18.12 26.11
CA LEU A 67 -10.76 16.99 27.02
C LEU A 67 -9.83 15.87 26.55
N VAL A 68 -8.79 15.57 27.32
CA VAL A 68 -7.87 14.46 27.01
C VAL A 68 -8.30 13.23 27.79
N ILE A 69 -8.56 12.13 27.07
CA ILE A 69 -9.05 10.87 27.64
C ILE A 69 -8.00 9.78 27.40
N SER A 70 -7.73 8.94 28.40
CA SER A 70 -6.95 7.72 28.24
C SER A 70 -7.84 6.48 28.29
N THR A 71 -7.57 5.57 27.35
CA THR A 71 -7.89 4.14 27.28
C THR A 71 -9.12 3.65 28.06
N GLY A 72 -10.11 3.16 27.33
CA GLY A 72 -11.26 2.46 27.91
C GLY A 72 -11.18 0.94 27.71
N SER A 73 -11.75 0.18 28.66
CA SER A 73 -12.05 -1.23 28.45
C SER A 73 -13.51 -1.39 28.04
N THR A 74 -13.79 -2.22 27.04
CA THR A 74 -15.17 -2.64 26.76
C THR A 74 -15.66 -3.64 27.81
N SER A 75 -16.97 -3.85 27.92
CA SER A 75 -17.55 -4.94 28.73
C SER A 75 -17.07 -6.35 28.32
N SER A 76 -16.41 -6.48 27.17
CA SER A 76 -15.77 -7.71 26.68
C SER A 76 -14.26 -7.80 26.96
N GLY A 77 -13.66 -6.82 27.65
CA GLY A 77 -12.24 -6.82 28.02
C GLY A 77 -11.27 -6.45 26.89
N ALA A 78 -11.75 -5.83 25.80
CA ALA A 78 -10.88 -5.28 24.77
C ALA A 78 -10.33 -3.93 25.23
N LEU A 79 -9.02 -3.70 25.01
CA LEU A 79 -8.39 -2.40 25.20
C LEU A 79 -8.69 -1.54 23.98
N VAL A 80 -9.24 -0.35 24.23
CA VAL A 80 -9.51 0.65 23.20
C VAL A 80 -8.71 1.89 23.56
N GLU A 81 -7.83 2.30 22.66
CA GLU A 81 -7.10 3.56 22.74
C GLU A 81 -7.79 4.53 21.76
N SER A 82 -8.31 5.64 22.28
CA SER A 82 -9.04 6.62 21.49
C SER A 82 -8.79 8.02 22.02
N VAL A 83 -8.71 8.98 21.09
CA VAL A 83 -8.66 10.42 21.39
C VAL A 83 -9.98 11.01 20.91
N VAL A 84 -10.68 11.71 21.80
CA VAL A 84 -11.97 12.36 21.50
C VAL A 84 -11.74 13.86 21.51
N TYR A 85 -12.09 14.53 20.41
CA TYR A 85 -12.15 15.99 20.35
C TYR A 85 -13.60 16.42 20.53
N LEU A 86 -13.85 17.30 21.50
CA LEU A 86 -15.14 17.97 21.67
C LEU A 86 -15.00 19.38 21.10
N VAL A 87 -15.75 19.67 20.03
CA VAL A 87 -15.87 21.03 19.52
C VAL A 87 -17.21 21.58 20.02
N PRO A 88 -17.24 22.78 20.64
CA PRO A 88 -18.49 23.46 20.95
C PRO A 88 -19.33 23.61 19.66
N ASP A 89 -20.60 23.23 19.72
CA ASP A 89 -21.54 23.51 18.63
C ASP A 89 -21.60 25.04 18.46
N PRO A 90 -21.23 25.61 17.29
CA PRO A 90 -21.37 27.04 17.08
C PRO A 90 -22.85 27.39 17.25
N ASP A 91 -23.14 28.35 18.13
CA ASP A 91 -24.51 28.77 18.45
C ASP A 91 -25.35 28.84 17.17
N PRO A 92 -26.52 28.17 17.11
CA PRO A 92 -27.36 28.26 15.94
C PRO A 92 -27.71 29.72 15.73
N ALA A 93 -27.37 30.25 14.54
CA ALA A 93 -27.72 31.61 14.15
C ALA A 93 -29.22 31.84 14.46
N PRO A 94 -29.60 33.02 14.99
CA PRO A 94 -30.96 33.29 15.39
C PRO A 94 -31.90 33.00 14.20
N THR A 95 -32.88 32.13 14.44
CA THR A 95 -33.87 31.76 13.44
C THR A 95 -34.57 33.02 12.94
N ALA A 96 -34.45 33.28 11.63
CA ALA A 96 -35.19 34.34 10.97
C ALA A 96 -36.70 34.13 11.20
N PRO A 97 -37.47 35.19 11.44
CA PRO A 97 -38.91 35.06 11.68
C PRO A 97 -39.61 34.48 10.46
N THR A 98 -40.45 33.49 10.71
CA THR A 98 -41.29 32.82 9.73
C THR A 98 -42.25 33.84 9.09
N MET A 99 -42.04 34.19 7.82
CA MET A 99 -43.05 34.90 7.04
C MET A 99 -44.07 33.89 6.50
N THR A 100 -45.33 34.06 6.93
CA THR A 100 -46.49 33.36 6.39
C THR A 100 -46.75 33.76 4.94
N SER A 101 -46.91 32.76 4.07
CA SER A 101 -47.27 32.91 2.67
C SER A 101 -48.72 33.42 2.52
N GLY A 102 -48.89 34.54 1.82
CA GLY A 102 -50.16 34.96 1.25
C GLY A 102 -49.97 35.24 -0.24
N ASP A 103 -50.82 34.62 -1.05
CA ASP A 103 -50.88 34.71 -2.51
C ASP A 103 -50.97 36.14 -3.05
N TYR A 104 -50.28 36.43 -4.17
CA TYR A 104 -50.88 37.04 -5.38
C TYR A 104 -49.88 37.05 -6.56
N THR A 105 -50.47 37.16 -7.74
CA THR A 105 -50.02 36.77 -9.08
C THR A 105 -49.39 37.88 -9.93
N ASP A 106 -48.62 37.42 -10.94
CA ASP A 106 -48.47 37.96 -12.31
C ASP A 106 -47.53 39.16 -12.59
N GLY A 107 -46.65 38.95 -13.58
CA GLY A 107 -46.37 39.94 -14.63
C GLY A 107 -45.15 40.89 -14.56
N VAL A 108 -44.17 40.60 -15.43
CA VAL A 108 -43.39 41.53 -16.30
C VAL A 108 -42.13 42.26 -15.75
N VAL A 109 -41.11 42.18 -16.60
CA VAL A 109 -39.74 42.72 -16.61
C VAL A 109 -39.68 44.23 -16.82
N ALA A 110 -38.74 44.95 -16.15
CA ALA A 110 -37.85 45.96 -16.75
C ALA A 110 -36.85 46.55 -15.73
N PHE A 111 -35.59 46.68 -16.16
CA PHE A 111 -34.53 47.49 -15.54
C PHE A 111 -34.52 48.89 -16.15
N THR A 112 -34.25 49.93 -15.33
CA THR A 112 -33.67 51.28 -15.60
C THR A 112 -34.02 52.15 -14.37
N GLU A 113 -33.22 52.99 -13.72
CA GLU A 113 -32.20 54.00 -14.10
C GLU A 113 -31.22 54.19 -12.90
N GLU A 114 -29.90 54.23 -13.13
CA GLU A 114 -28.97 55.39 -13.04
C GLU A 114 -28.64 55.98 -11.63
N PRO A 115 -27.39 56.47 -11.43
CA PRO A 115 -26.71 56.46 -10.14
C PRO A 115 -26.58 57.85 -9.52
N ASP A 116 -26.81 57.95 -8.21
CA ASP A 116 -26.38 59.13 -7.46
C ASP A 116 -24.95 58.96 -6.94
N VAL A 117 -24.07 59.72 -7.56
CA VAL A 117 -22.71 60.04 -7.14
C VAL A 117 -22.79 60.85 -5.85
N VAL A 118 -22.30 60.29 -4.75
CA VAL A 118 -21.82 61.08 -3.61
C VAL A 118 -20.34 60.79 -3.43
N THR A 119 -19.55 61.81 -3.69
CA THR A 119 -18.11 61.89 -3.47
C THR A 119 -17.76 61.90 -1.97
N PRO A 120 -16.53 61.49 -1.64
CA PRO A 120 -16.14 61.01 -0.32
C PRO A 120 -15.71 62.16 0.58
N ASP A 121 -15.94 62.03 1.88
CA ASP A 121 -15.03 62.56 2.89
C ASP A 121 -15.37 62.01 4.29
N GLN A 122 -14.30 61.55 4.95
CA GLN A 122 -14.17 61.25 6.39
C GLN A 122 -14.75 59.91 6.86
N TYR A 123 -13.88 58.92 7.09
CA TYR A 123 -13.42 58.55 8.45
C TYR A 123 -12.34 57.45 8.37
N GLY A 124 -11.16 57.76 8.95
CA GLY A 124 -10.26 56.84 9.65
C GLY A 124 -9.72 55.60 8.92
N GLU A 125 -8.47 55.68 8.47
CA GLU A 125 -7.65 54.48 8.30
C GLU A 125 -7.31 53.88 9.68
N GLU A 126 -7.90 52.73 10.00
CA GLU A 126 -7.31 51.78 10.95
C GLU A 126 -6.83 50.58 10.14
N PHE A 127 -5.51 50.51 9.96
CA PHE A 127 -4.84 49.31 9.46
C PHE A 127 -5.04 48.19 10.50
N TYR A 128 -5.81 47.16 10.14
CA TYR A 128 -5.70 45.87 10.82
C TYR A 128 -4.34 45.25 10.47
N SER A 129 -3.52 45.07 11.50
CA SER A 129 -2.36 44.18 11.49
C SER A 129 -2.79 42.78 11.01
N PRO A 130 -1.96 42.05 10.24
CA PRO A 130 -2.13 40.60 10.13
C PRO A 130 -2.15 40.01 11.54
N ALA A 131 -3.09 39.10 11.79
CA ALA A 131 -3.14 38.37 13.04
C ALA A 131 -1.77 37.72 13.29
N GLU A 132 -1.15 38.06 14.42
CA GLU A 132 -0.03 37.28 14.96
C GLU A 132 -0.49 35.83 15.10
N TYR A 133 0.24 34.92 14.47
CA TYR A 133 0.12 33.50 14.75
C TYR A 133 0.53 33.28 16.21
N ASP A 134 -0.41 32.88 17.05
CA ASP A 134 -0.11 32.37 18.38
C ASP A 134 0.59 31.01 18.22
N SER A 135 1.92 31.03 18.36
CA SER A 135 2.81 29.88 18.17
C SER A 135 2.82 28.90 19.34
N GLU A 136 1.94 29.04 20.34
CA GLU A 136 2.03 28.23 21.57
C GLU A 136 1.09 27.01 21.61
N THR A 137 0.27 26.76 20.59
CA THR A 137 -0.60 25.56 20.59
C THR A 137 0.07 24.36 19.92
N LEU A 138 0.80 23.56 20.70
CA LEU A 138 1.31 22.27 20.25
C LEU A 138 0.15 21.28 20.03
N ILE A 139 -0.03 20.81 18.80
CA ILE A 139 -1.03 19.78 18.45
C ILE A 139 -0.41 18.40 18.68
N PRO A 140 -1.01 17.49 19.47
CA PRO A 140 -0.46 16.16 19.69
C PRO A 140 -0.58 15.28 18.44
N LEU A 141 0.52 14.60 18.07
CA LEU A 141 0.55 13.63 16.97
C LEU A 141 -0.11 12.32 17.41
N VAL A 142 -1.08 11.84 16.63
CA VAL A 142 -1.62 10.48 16.79
C VAL A 142 -0.82 9.53 15.92
N GLY A 143 0.10 8.79 16.52
CA GLY A 143 0.81 7.69 15.85
C GLY A 143 0.03 6.40 16.03
N GLU A 144 -0.48 5.81 14.95
CA GLU A 144 -1.05 4.46 15.00
C GLU A 144 0.07 3.42 14.93
N VAL A 145 0.17 2.56 15.95
CA VAL A 145 1.03 1.37 15.92
C VAL A 145 0.26 0.24 15.24
N SER A 146 0.42 0.15 13.92
CA SER A 146 -0.04 -1.02 13.16
C SER A 146 0.86 -2.22 13.44
N THR A 147 0.25 -3.41 13.45
CA THR A 147 0.95 -4.68 13.69
C THR A 147 1.81 -5.07 12.48
N GLY A 148 3.02 -4.54 12.42
CA GLY A 148 4.02 -4.78 11.38
C GLY A 148 5.05 -3.67 11.39
N ALA A 149 6.20 -3.84 10.72
CA ALA A 149 7.28 -2.85 10.67
C ALA A 149 6.89 -1.61 9.84
N GLU A 150 5.91 -0.86 10.32
CA GLU A 150 5.30 0.27 9.65
C GLU A 150 4.88 1.29 10.70
N VAL A 151 5.18 2.57 10.43
CA VAL A 151 4.63 3.70 11.19
C VAL A 151 3.78 4.52 10.22
N ILE A 152 2.52 4.74 10.60
CA ILE A 152 1.62 5.66 9.91
C ILE A 152 1.54 6.92 10.77
N ILE A 153 1.96 8.04 10.20
CA ILE A 153 1.76 9.36 10.79
C ILE A 153 0.51 9.94 10.14
N VAL A 154 -0.49 10.29 10.94
CA VAL A 154 -1.68 11.02 10.50
C VAL A 154 -1.65 12.39 11.15
N SER A 155 -1.56 13.43 10.34
CA SER A 155 -1.72 14.80 10.80
C SER A 155 -3.20 15.19 10.74
N GLY A 156 -3.74 15.68 11.86
CA GLY A 156 -5.11 16.22 11.93
C GLY A 156 -5.27 17.60 11.30
N VAL A 157 -4.23 18.14 10.67
CA VAL A 157 -4.26 19.48 10.05
C VAL A 157 -5.10 19.43 8.78
N LEU A 158 -6.40 19.74 8.90
CA LEU A 158 -7.20 20.11 7.75
C LEU A 158 -6.83 21.55 7.35
N PRO A 159 -6.63 21.84 6.06
CA PRO A 159 -6.51 23.22 5.61
C PRO A 159 -7.81 23.94 5.97
N VAL A 160 -7.73 24.91 6.88
CA VAL A 160 -8.85 25.81 7.17
C VAL A 160 -9.10 26.59 5.89
N GLY A 161 -10.17 26.25 5.18
CA GLY A 161 -10.60 27.01 4.02
C GLY A 161 -10.90 28.43 4.47
N GLY A 162 -10.11 29.40 4.00
CA GLY A 162 -10.36 30.81 4.29
C GLY A 162 -11.78 31.18 3.87
N ASP A 163 -12.51 31.83 4.77
CA ASP A 163 -13.87 32.28 4.53
C ASP A 163 -13.94 33.06 3.22
N GLY A 164 -14.77 32.55 2.30
CA GLY A 164 -14.99 33.12 0.99
C GLY A 164 -15.71 34.46 1.08
N GLY A 165 -14.95 35.53 1.29
CA GLY A 165 -15.37 36.89 1.02
C GLY A 165 -15.64 37.03 -0.48
N GLY A 166 -16.93 37.13 -0.84
CA GLY A 166 -17.40 37.21 -2.21
C GLY A 166 -16.81 38.41 -2.98
N GLY A 167 -15.91 38.12 -3.91
CA GLY A 167 -15.42 39.06 -4.91
C GLY A 167 -14.98 38.30 -6.15
N GLY A 168 -15.75 38.41 -7.23
CA GLY A 168 -15.51 37.66 -8.47
C GLY A 168 -14.15 37.97 -9.09
N GLY A 169 -13.23 37.01 -8.99
CA GLY A 169 -11.95 36.98 -9.70
C GLY A 169 -11.42 35.55 -9.63
N GLY A 170 -11.09 34.96 -10.78
CA GLY A 170 -10.78 33.53 -10.90
C GLY A 170 -9.75 33.06 -9.87
N THR A 171 -10.18 32.18 -8.97
CA THR A 171 -9.32 31.55 -7.98
C THR A 171 -8.49 30.48 -8.69
N LEU A 172 -7.17 30.72 -8.77
CA LEU A 172 -6.23 29.66 -9.07
C LEU A 172 -6.32 28.62 -7.94
N PRO A 173 -6.27 27.30 -8.25
CA PRO A 173 -6.26 26.29 -7.21
C PRO A 173 -5.02 26.50 -6.34
N VAL A 174 -5.25 26.84 -5.08
CA VAL A 174 -4.19 26.93 -4.08
C VAL A 174 -3.71 25.50 -3.84
N GLU A 175 -2.48 25.20 -4.24
CA GLU A 175 -1.86 23.92 -3.91
C GLU A 175 -1.72 23.83 -2.38
N PRO A 176 -2.10 22.70 -1.76
CA PRO A 176 -1.98 22.56 -0.31
C PRO A 176 -0.51 22.68 0.10
N PRO A 177 -0.21 23.29 1.26
CA PRO A 177 1.16 23.46 1.72
C PRO A 177 1.84 22.09 1.86
N VAL A 178 3.05 21.97 1.34
CA VAL A 178 3.84 20.74 1.43
C VAL A 178 4.43 20.67 2.83
N VAL A 179 4.00 19.67 3.60
CA VAL A 179 4.60 19.36 4.92
C VAL A 179 5.64 18.27 4.73
N GLU A 180 6.89 18.62 4.99
CA GLU A 180 8.03 17.69 4.92
C GLU A 180 8.16 16.92 6.24
N VAL A 181 8.56 15.66 6.15
CA VAL A 181 8.75 14.73 7.26
C VAL A 181 10.23 14.42 7.39
N PHE A 182 10.78 14.64 8.57
CA PHE A 182 12.14 14.27 8.93
C PHE A 182 12.11 13.12 9.94
N LYS A 183 13.06 12.21 9.83
CA LYS A 183 13.28 11.06 10.70
C LYS A 183 14.70 11.16 11.25
N ASP A 184 14.83 11.32 12.55
CA ASP A 184 16.11 11.57 13.26
C ASP A 184 16.91 12.73 12.64
N GLY A 185 16.21 13.80 12.28
CA GLY A 185 16.77 14.99 11.63
C GLY A 185 17.19 14.80 10.17
N GLN A 186 16.89 13.65 9.55
CA GLN A 186 17.11 13.40 8.12
C GLN A 186 15.79 13.46 7.36
N HIS A 187 15.77 14.07 6.18
CA HIS A 187 14.58 14.12 5.35
C HIS A 187 14.11 12.70 4.98
N ALA A 188 12.84 12.39 5.26
CA ALA A 188 12.24 11.08 5.11
C ALA A 188 11.14 11.05 4.03
N GLY A 189 10.52 12.19 3.73
CA GLY A 189 9.51 12.35 2.68
C GLY A 189 8.58 13.53 2.98
N ALA A 190 7.40 13.56 2.36
CA ALA A 190 6.35 14.55 2.62
C ALA A 190 5.02 13.85 2.95
N LEU A 191 4.11 14.55 3.64
CA LEU A 191 2.73 14.09 3.79
C LEU A 191 2.05 14.02 2.42
N ASP A 192 1.22 13.01 2.21
CA ASP A 192 0.38 12.93 1.02
C ASP A 192 -0.81 13.92 1.08
N ALA A 193 -1.60 13.98 0.01
CA ALA A 193 -2.78 14.84 -0.06
C ALA A 193 -3.85 14.56 1.02
N LYS A 194 -3.69 13.48 1.81
CA LYS A 194 -4.57 13.13 2.94
C LYS A 194 -3.91 13.43 4.29
N GLY A 195 -2.75 14.09 4.31
CA GLY A 195 -2.03 14.37 5.54
C GLY A 195 -1.36 13.13 6.15
N THR A 196 -1.05 12.12 5.34
CA THR A 196 -0.45 10.87 5.83
C THR A 196 0.97 10.64 5.32
N PHE A 197 1.83 10.10 6.18
CA PHE A 197 3.16 9.61 5.82
C PHE A 197 3.35 8.17 6.30
N ARG A 198 4.01 7.36 5.47
CA ARG A 198 4.23 5.92 5.71
C ARG A 198 5.72 5.60 5.67
N ASP A 199 6.29 5.31 6.83
CA ASP A 199 7.67 4.85 6.94
C ASP A 199 7.74 3.32 6.87
N ASN A 200 8.38 2.78 5.82
CA ASN A 200 8.59 1.34 5.64
C ASN A 200 10.03 0.89 6.00
N ASP A 201 10.89 1.83 6.41
CA ASP A 201 12.29 1.62 6.77
C ASP A 201 12.48 1.67 8.31
N VAL A 202 11.43 1.37 9.06
CA VAL A 202 11.45 1.31 10.53
C VAL A 202 12.06 -0.02 10.98
N VAL A 203 13.19 0.06 11.68
CA VAL A 203 13.81 -1.10 12.34
C VAL A 203 13.13 -1.35 13.69
N PRO A 204 12.65 -2.59 13.97
CA PRO A 204 12.08 -2.94 15.26
C PRO A 204 13.02 -2.64 16.43
N SER A 205 12.47 -2.20 17.56
CA SER A 205 13.22 -1.87 18.78
C SER A 205 14.21 -0.71 18.64
N HIS A 206 14.07 0.09 17.58
CA HIS A 206 14.76 1.36 17.45
C HIS A 206 13.77 2.48 17.75
N SER A 207 14.24 3.50 18.48
CA SER A 207 13.52 4.76 18.63
C SER A 207 13.81 5.64 17.44
N TYR A 208 12.77 6.23 16.90
CA TYR A 208 12.86 7.27 15.88
C TYR A 208 12.19 8.53 16.40
N THR A 209 12.75 9.67 16.02
CA THR A 209 12.19 10.99 16.23
C THR A 209 11.65 11.48 14.90
N TYR A 210 10.38 11.86 14.82
CA TYR A 210 9.83 12.43 13.60
C TYR A 210 9.53 13.91 13.79
N GLU A 211 9.87 14.70 12.79
CA GLU A 211 9.63 16.14 12.76
C GLU A 211 8.84 16.47 11.50
N LEU A 212 7.72 17.17 11.67
CA LEU A 212 6.95 17.73 10.56
C LEU A 212 7.36 19.18 10.39
N VAL A 213 7.87 19.54 9.22
CA VAL A 213 8.40 20.87 8.92
C VAL A 213 7.55 21.50 7.83
N GLY A 214 7.06 22.71 8.10
CA GLY A 214 6.31 23.51 7.14
C GLY A 214 7.19 24.07 6.03
N GLU A 215 6.57 24.65 5.02
CA GLU A 215 7.25 25.24 3.86
C GLU A 215 8.16 26.42 4.25
N ASP A 216 7.84 27.09 5.35
CA ASP A 216 8.63 28.17 5.96
C ASP A 216 9.82 27.68 6.80
N GLY A 217 9.99 26.36 6.93
CA GLY A 217 11.02 25.74 7.76
C GLY A 217 10.67 25.70 9.25
N ALA A 218 9.46 26.13 9.65
CA ALA A 218 9.01 26.01 11.03
C ALA A 218 8.69 24.54 11.35
N VAL A 219 9.16 24.08 12.52
CA VAL A 219 8.79 22.76 13.04
C VAL A 219 7.35 22.86 13.53
N ILE A 220 6.43 22.24 12.80
CA ILE A 220 4.99 22.25 13.10
C ILE A 220 4.70 21.29 14.27
N VAL A 221 5.36 20.12 14.28
CA VAL A 221 5.23 19.11 15.35
C VAL A 221 6.57 18.39 15.52
N GLN A 222 7.06 18.32 16.76
CA GLN A 222 8.14 17.41 17.15
C GLN A 222 7.53 16.24 17.92
N ALA A 223 7.48 15.08 17.28
CA ALA A 223 6.84 13.92 17.86
C ALA A 223 7.87 13.09 18.63
N GLY A 224 7.58 12.88 19.92
CA GLY A 224 8.46 12.17 20.85
C GLY A 224 8.84 10.76 20.38
N ALA A 225 9.96 10.25 20.90
CA ALA A 225 10.58 9.01 20.45
C ALA A 225 9.59 7.83 20.32
N TYR A 226 9.30 7.42 19.08
CA TYR A 226 8.47 6.25 18.82
C TYR A 226 9.31 4.99 19.00
N GLN A 227 9.07 4.28 20.10
CA GLN A 227 9.52 2.90 20.23
C GLN A 227 8.62 2.05 19.35
N SER A 228 9.12 1.64 18.18
CA SER A 228 8.46 0.55 17.44
C SER A 228 8.37 -0.65 18.39
N GLN A 229 7.15 -1.00 18.83
CA GLN A 229 6.98 -2.12 19.75
C GLN A 229 7.67 -3.32 19.12
N ALA A 230 8.67 -3.83 19.83
CA ALA A 230 9.24 -5.12 19.50
C ALA A 230 8.06 -6.09 19.58
N VAL A 231 7.52 -6.50 18.45
CA VAL A 231 6.66 -7.68 18.45
C VAL A 231 7.60 -8.81 18.86
N THR A 232 7.69 -9.08 20.16
CA THR A 232 8.32 -10.25 20.77
C THR A 232 7.50 -11.50 20.49
N SER A 233 7.00 -11.62 19.26
CA SER A 233 6.93 -12.92 18.64
C SER A 233 8.35 -13.23 18.18
N GLY A 234 8.82 -14.45 18.36
CA GLY A 234 9.96 -14.95 17.60
C GLY A 234 9.60 -14.98 16.11
N ALA A 235 9.45 -13.80 15.49
CA ALA A 235 9.10 -13.63 14.10
C ALA A 235 10.17 -14.36 13.32
N LEU A 236 9.76 -15.47 12.68
CA LEU A 236 10.64 -16.37 11.94
C LEU A 236 11.56 -15.55 11.04
N ARG A 237 12.84 -15.46 11.43
CA ARG A 237 13.86 -14.73 10.68
C ARG A 237 14.38 -15.64 9.59
N ASN A 238 13.93 -15.42 8.38
CA ASN A 238 14.49 -16.07 7.20
C ASN A 238 15.85 -15.46 6.90
N ASP A 239 16.91 -16.12 7.38
CA ASP A 239 18.28 -15.80 7.00
C ASP A 239 18.52 -15.95 5.51
N ARG A 240 17.73 -16.78 4.83
CA ARG A 240 17.75 -16.92 3.38
C ARG A 240 16.34 -17.06 2.82
N ILE A 241 16.11 -16.46 1.66
CA ILE A 241 14.88 -16.62 0.89
C ILE A 241 15.24 -17.05 -0.52
N TRP A 242 14.60 -18.11 -1.02
CA TRP A 242 14.78 -18.60 -2.38
C TRP A 242 13.53 -18.37 -3.21
N PHE A 243 13.69 -17.65 -4.31
CA PHE A 243 12.70 -17.56 -5.38
C PHE A 243 13.11 -18.48 -6.52
N ASN A 244 12.21 -19.37 -6.96
CA ASN A 244 12.45 -20.31 -8.05
C ASN A 244 11.45 -20.05 -9.17
N TYR A 245 11.95 -19.67 -10.35
CA TYR A 245 11.17 -19.56 -11.58
C TYR A 245 11.56 -20.70 -12.53
N LYS A 246 10.58 -21.48 -12.98
CA LYS A 246 10.78 -22.55 -13.96
C LYS A 246 9.84 -22.37 -15.14
N THR A 247 10.33 -22.79 -16.30
CA THR A 247 9.50 -22.98 -17.49
C THR A 247 9.50 -24.44 -17.89
N PHE A 248 8.40 -24.94 -18.43
CA PHE A 248 8.33 -26.33 -18.89
C PHE A 248 7.28 -26.54 -19.97
N ILE A 249 7.41 -27.65 -20.68
CA ILE A 249 6.45 -28.12 -21.66
C ILE A 249 5.73 -29.32 -21.07
N PRO A 250 4.40 -29.27 -20.84
CA PRO A 250 3.69 -30.31 -20.10
C PRO A 250 3.64 -31.65 -20.84
N ASN A 251 3.69 -31.65 -22.17
CA ASN A 251 3.68 -32.86 -22.99
C ASN A 251 5.09 -33.44 -23.14
N GLU A 252 5.20 -34.73 -23.47
CA GLU A 252 6.48 -35.39 -23.78
C GLU A 252 7.07 -34.92 -25.12
N ARG A 253 6.18 -34.59 -26.05
CA ARG A 253 6.50 -34.15 -27.41
C ARG A 253 5.58 -33.03 -27.81
N VAL A 254 6.13 -32.07 -28.55
CA VAL A 254 5.36 -31.00 -29.18
C VAL A 254 5.67 -30.97 -30.67
N SER A 255 4.61 -31.01 -31.48
CA SER A 255 4.72 -30.93 -32.93
C SER A 255 4.92 -29.49 -33.38
N VAL A 256 5.80 -29.29 -34.33
CA VAL A 256 5.99 -27.99 -34.98
C VAL A 256 5.05 -27.90 -36.19
N PHE A 257 4.16 -26.89 -36.18
CA PHE A 257 3.25 -26.65 -37.29
C PHE A 257 3.99 -26.29 -38.59
N SER A 258 3.43 -26.71 -39.73
CA SER A 258 4.00 -26.49 -41.06
C SER A 258 3.95 -25.01 -41.43
N GLY A 259 5.02 -24.44 -41.97
CA GLY A 259 5.07 -23.00 -42.28
C GLY A 259 5.42 -22.12 -41.07
N SER A 260 5.73 -22.70 -39.91
CA SER A 260 6.35 -21.95 -38.81
C SER A 260 7.83 -21.69 -39.09
N VAL A 261 8.42 -20.72 -38.38
CA VAL A 261 9.85 -20.40 -38.50
C VAL A 261 10.77 -21.58 -38.16
N CYS A 262 10.30 -22.54 -37.36
CA CYS A 262 11.03 -23.76 -37.00
C CYS A 262 10.80 -24.92 -37.98
N ARG A 263 9.84 -24.79 -38.89
CA ARG A 263 9.52 -25.76 -39.94
C ARG A 263 8.89 -25.03 -41.13
N PRO A 264 9.70 -24.37 -41.96
CA PRO A 264 9.21 -23.71 -43.16
C PRO A 264 8.50 -24.69 -44.11
N TRP A 265 7.64 -24.18 -44.98
CA TRP A 265 6.76 -25.00 -45.84
C TRP A 265 7.51 -25.94 -46.80
N TRP A 266 8.76 -25.62 -47.15
CA TRP A 266 9.64 -26.48 -47.96
C TRP A 266 10.31 -27.62 -47.17
N THR A 267 10.11 -27.69 -45.85
CA THR A 267 10.69 -28.75 -45.02
C THR A 267 9.82 -30.01 -45.09
N VAL A 268 10.38 -31.09 -45.64
CA VAL A 268 9.70 -32.39 -45.75
C VAL A 268 9.65 -33.08 -44.38
N GLY A 269 8.50 -33.66 -44.05
CA GLY A 269 8.28 -34.40 -42.80
C GLY A 269 7.84 -33.52 -41.62
N LYS A 270 7.35 -34.15 -40.55
CA LYS A 270 6.96 -33.47 -39.31
C LYS A 270 8.18 -33.28 -38.41
N ILE A 271 8.20 -32.20 -37.63
CA ILE A 271 9.25 -31.94 -36.64
C ILE A 271 8.62 -32.00 -35.25
N TYR A 272 9.29 -32.69 -34.32
CA TYR A 272 8.87 -32.77 -32.93
C TYR A 272 10.01 -32.35 -32.01
N PHE A 273 9.70 -31.55 -30.99
CA PHE A 273 10.62 -31.27 -29.89
C PHE A 273 10.24 -32.07 -28.65
N ALA A 274 11.24 -32.51 -27.87
CA ALA A 274 10.99 -33.00 -26.52
C ALA A 274 10.38 -31.91 -25.65
N GLY A 275 9.35 -32.27 -24.89
CA GLY A 275 8.93 -31.51 -23.74
C GLY A 275 9.41 -32.13 -22.43
N ASP A 276 8.78 -31.73 -21.34
CA ASP A 276 9.16 -32.12 -19.98
C ASP A 276 8.23 -33.16 -19.38
N ASP A 277 7.09 -33.47 -20.03
CA ASP A 277 6.15 -34.52 -19.61
C ASP A 277 5.89 -34.51 -18.08
N ARG A 278 5.31 -33.40 -17.63
CA ARG A 278 5.05 -33.18 -16.22
C ARG A 278 3.93 -32.18 -16.00
N SER A 279 3.49 -32.12 -14.75
CA SER A 279 2.61 -31.07 -14.24
C SER A 279 3.38 -30.05 -13.38
N TRP A 280 2.65 -29.13 -12.77
CA TRP A 280 3.14 -28.12 -11.85
C TRP A 280 3.83 -28.76 -10.65
N SER A 281 5.05 -28.31 -10.33
CA SER A 281 5.80 -28.86 -9.21
C SER A 281 6.93 -27.90 -8.82
N ALA A 282 6.98 -27.52 -7.54
CA ALA A 282 8.05 -26.67 -7.03
C ALA A 282 9.42 -27.38 -7.05
N THR A 283 9.44 -28.70 -6.87
CA THR A 283 10.66 -29.50 -6.68
C THR A 283 11.09 -30.29 -7.92
N SER A 284 10.28 -30.34 -8.98
CA SER A 284 10.65 -31.08 -10.20
C SER A 284 11.99 -30.63 -10.79
N SER A 285 12.82 -31.61 -11.14
CA SER A 285 14.09 -31.48 -11.85
C SER A 285 13.93 -31.44 -13.39
N ARG A 286 12.73 -31.68 -13.91
CA ARG A 286 12.42 -31.60 -15.36
C ARG A 286 11.93 -30.19 -15.68
N TYR A 287 12.61 -29.44 -16.54
CA TYR A 287 12.23 -28.07 -16.94
C TYR A 287 12.91 -27.70 -18.26
N ARG A 288 12.40 -26.70 -18.97
CA ARG A 288 13.12 -26.04 -20.09
C ARG A 288 14.16 -25.09 -19.57
N THR A 289 13.77 -24.19 -18.66
CA THR A 289 14.69 -23.27 -17.98
C THR A 289 14.36 -23.17 -16.50
N ARG A 290 15.37 -22.88 -15.69
CA ARG A 290 15.24 -22.60 -14.26
C ARG A 290 16.13 -21.41 -13.88
N ALA A 291 15.56 -20.46 -13.16
CA ALA A 291 16.28 -19.42 -12.45
C ALA A 291 15.94 -19.55 -10.96
N GLN A 292 16.96 -19.62 -10.11
CA GLN A 292 16.82 -19.59 -8.68
C GLN A 292 17.57 -18.37 -8.13
N VAL A 293 16.84 -17.47 -7.50
CA VAL A 293 17.41 -16.31 -6.82
C VAL A 293 17.42 -16.58 -5.33
N LYS A 294 18.59 -16.41 -4.70
CA LYS A 294 18.76 -16.50 -3.24
C LYS A 294 19.05 -15.11 -2.70
N ALA A 295 18.18 -14.57 -1.87
CA ALA A 295 18.51 -13.45 -0.98
C ALA A 295 19.07 -14.03 0.32
N ASP A 296 20.31 -13.68 0.66
CA ASP A 296 20.99 -14.16 1.85
C ASP A 296 21.24 -12.96 2.78
N PHE A 297 20.64 -12.99 3.97
CA PHE A 297 20.69 -11.93 4.97
C PHE A 297 21.77 -12.17 6.04
N THR A 298 22.45 -13.32 5.98
CA THR A 298 23.53 -13.64 6.94
C THR A 298 24.67 -12.64 6.80
N SER A 299 25.34 -12.31 7.91
CA SER A 299 26.44 -11.34 7.91
C SER A 299 27.63 -11.79 7.05
N SER A 300 27.91 -13.10 7.01
CA SER A 300 29.06 -13.69 6.31
C SER A 300 28.84 -13.88 4.81
N SER A 301 27.61 -13.79 4.29
CA SER A 301 27.31 -14.05 2.88
C SER A 301 26.21 -13.13 2.35
N ARG A 302 26.09 -11.92 2.91
CA ARG A 302 25.01 -10.99 2.59
C ARG A 302 25.00 -10.66 1.10
N GLY A 303 23.89 -10.93 0.41
CA GLY A 303 23.78 -10.64 -1.01
C GLY A 303 22.64 -11.35 -1.71
N VAL A 304 22.47 -11.03 -3.00
CA VAL A 304 21.49 -11.67 -3.88
C VAL A 304 22.24 -12.47 -4.96
N TYR A 305 21.98 -13.77 -5.02
CA TYR A 305 22.70 -14.71 -5.88
C TYR A 305 21.75 -15.35 -6.88
N LEU A 306 22.22 -15.55 -8.12
CA LEU A 306 21.45 -16.20 -9.18
C LEU A 306 22.11 -17.51 -9.60
N ASN A 307 21.38 -18.61 -9.45
CA ASN A 307 21.69 -19.86 -10.11
C ASN A 307 20.75 -20.06 -11.31
N LYS A 308 21.28 -20.54 -12.43
CA LYS A 308 20.56 -20.60 -13.70
C LYS A 308 20.88 -21.86 -14.48
N TRP A 309 19.84 -22.47 -15.06
CA TRP A 309 19.94 -23.72 -15.82
C TRP A 309 19.04 -23.69 -17.05
N VAL A 310 19.53 -24.28 -18.13
CA VAL A 310 18.81 -24.47 -19.40
C VAL A 310 18.97 -25.92 -19.80
N SER A 311 17.86 -26.62 -19.98
CA SER A 311 17.87 -28.02 -20.41
C SER A 311 18.12 -28.14 -21.90
N SER A 312 18.69 -29.27 -22.32
CA SER A 312 18.92 -29.54 -23.74
C SER A 312 17.59 -29.61 -24.51
N THR A 313 17.56 -28.98 -25.68
CA THR A 313 16.50 -29.12 -26.67
C THR A 313 16.84 -30.31 -27.56
N LYS A 314 15.90 -31.25 -27.67
CA LYS A 314 16.02 -32.45 -28.51
C LYS A 314 14.93 -32.44 -29.59
N ARG A 315 15.31 -32.74 -30.83
CA ARG A 315 14.42 -32.88 -31.97
C ARG A 315 14.27 -34.35 -32.35
N TYR A 316 13.07 -34.74 -32.76
CA TYR A 316 12.71 -36.09 -33.22
C TYR A 316 12.11 -36.05 -34.62
N LYS A 317 12.25 -37.15 -35.35
CA LYS A 317 11.73 -37.32 -36.72
C LYS A 317 10.20 -37.43 -36.76
N ASP A 318 9.61 -38.03 -35.74
CA ASP A 318 8.17 -38.22 -35.62
C ASP A 318 7.74 -38.24 -34.13
N ALA A 319 6.44 -38.36 -33.88
CA ALA A 319 5.85 -38.27 -32.54
C ALA A 319 6.22 -39.43 -31.63
N THR A 320 6.42 -40.63 -32.19
CA THR A 320 6.63 -41.88 -31.45
C THR A 320 8.10 -42.32 -31.46
N SER A 321 8.94 -41.65 -32.25
CA SER A 321 10.35 -41.97 -32.36
C SER A 321 11.08 -41.73 -31.04
N THR A 322 11.85 -42.74 -30.65
CA THR A 322 12.86 -42.66 -29.59
C THR A 322 14.17 -42.07 -30.09
N LYS A 323 14.36 -41.96 -31.43
CA LYS A 323 15.61 -41.50 -32.04
C LYS A 323 15.66 -39.98 -32.09
N VAL A 324 16.56 -39.40 -31.28
CA VAL A 324 16.93 -37.98 -31.36
C VAL A 324 17.67 -37.73 -32.67
N VAL A 325 17.17 -36.81 -33.49
CA VAL A 325 17.81 -36.42 -34.77
C VAL A 325 18.65 -35.15 -34.66
N ALA A 326 18.48 -34.36 -33.59
CA ALA A 326 19.32 -33.23 -33.24
C ALA A 326 19.19 -32.89 -31.75
N SER A 327 20.28 -32.42 -31.14
CA SER A 327 20.29 -31.97 -29.75
C SER A 327 21.21 -30.75 -29.60
N ALA A 328 20.75 -29.72 -28.90
CA ALA A 328 21.59 -28.58 -28.54
C ALA A 328 21.08 -27.94 -27.25
N THR A 329 21.95 -27.21 -26.55
CA THR A 329 21.58 -26.50 -25.31
C THR A 329 21.81 -25.01 -25.51
N ALA A 330 20.79 -24.20 -25.26
CA ALA A 330 20.93 -22.75 -25.37
C ALA A 330 21.75 -22.19 -24.20
N SER A 331 22.39 -21.04 -24.44
CA SER A 331 23.13 -20.34 -23.41
C SER A 331 22.20 -19.76 -22.35
N SER A 332 22.64 -19.80 -21.09
CA SER A 332 21.97 -19.13 -19.96
C SER A 332 22.41 -17.67 -19.79
N LYS A 333 23.20 -17.11 -20.72
CA LYS A 333 23.80 -15.76 -20.59
C LYS A 333 22.77 -14.64 -20.34
N ASN A 334 21.59 -14.77 -20.93
CA ASN A 334 20.52 -13.79 -20.87
C ASN A 334 19.55 -13.98 -19.68
N ILE A 335 19.83 -14.96 -18.81
CA ILE A 335 19.21 -15.06 -17.49
C ILE A 335 20.09 -14.27 -16.53
N LYS A 336 19.61 -13.11 -16.06
CA LYS A 336 20.41 -12.15 -15.29
C LYS A 336 19.59 -11.41 -14.24
N LEU A 337 20.28 -11.01 -13.18
CA LEU A 337 19.79 -10.04 -12.21
C LEU A 337 20.18 -8.62 -12.64
N SER A 338 19.35 -7.67 -12.27
CA SER A 338 19.56 -6.23 -12.41
C SER A 338 18.88 -5.52 -11.25
N ASN A 339 19.19 -4.24 -11.03
CA ASN A 339 18.57 -3.41 -9.98
C ASN A 339 18.61 -4.08 -8.59
N VAL A 340 19.73 -4.73 -8.28
CA VAL A 340 19.89 -5.44 -7.01
C VAL A 340 20.16 -4.42 -5.90
N LYS A 341 19.30 -4.38 -4.88
CA LYS A 341 19.52 -3.66 -3.63
C LYS A 341 19.47 -4.67 -2.49
N MET A 342 20.43 -4.59 -1.58
CA MET A 342 20.55 -5.52 -0.45
C MET A 342 20.74 -4.71 0.84
N GLY A 343 19.81 -4.87 1.78
CA GLY A 343 19.87 -4.33 3.13
C GLY A 343 20.07 -5.41 4.19
N THR A 344 19.95 -5.03 5.46
CA THR A 344 19.99 -5.96 6.60
C THR A 344 18.67 -6.69 6.82
N SER A 345 17.56 -6.06 6.42
CA SER A 345 16.18 -6.53 6.63
C SER A 345 15.44 -6.82 5.33
N SER A 346 15.90 -6.31 4.18
CA SER A 346 15.22 -6.45 2.88
C SER A 346 16.20 -6.62 1.72
N ALA A 347 15.71 -7.21 0.63
CA ALA A 347 16.42 -7.33 -0.62
C ALA A 347 15.45 -7.09 -1.77
N SER A 348 15.83 -6.29 -2.76
CA SER A 348 15.07 -6.12 -4.00
C SER A 348 15.94 -6.40 -5.22
N TYR A 349 15.33 -6.95 -6.27
CA TYR A 349 16.02 -7.28 -7.50
C TYR A 349 15.04 -7.40 -8.67
N ARG A 350 15.58 -7.27 -9.88
CA ARG A 350 14.90 -7.58 -11.14
C ARG A 350 15.56 -8.77 -11.83
N LEU A 351 14.84 -9.89 -11.92
CA LEU A 351 15.21 -11.05 -12.71
C LEU A 351 14.72 -10.88 -14.15
N LYS A 352 15.63 -10.90 -15.11
CA LYS A 352 15.32 -10.92 -16.55
C LYS A 352 15.72 -12.27 -17.15
N HIS A 353 14.89 -12.79 -18.04
CA HIS A 353 15.13 -14.05 -18.73
C HIS A 353 14.76 -13.92 -20.20
N ASP A 354 15.65 -14.39 -21.07
CA ASP A 354 15.41 -14.52 -22.50
C ASP A 354 16.26 -15.68 -23.05
N VAL A 355 15.65 -16.82 -23.35
CA VAL A 355 16.37 -18.01 -23.83
C VAL A 355 15.72 -18.55 -25.11
N ALA A 356 16.43 -18.41 -26.23
CA ALA A 356 16.01 -18.89 -27.54
C ALA A 356 16.20 -20.40 -27.72
N ASN A 357 15.46 -20.99 -28.66
CA ASN A 357 15.62 -22.39 -29.04
C ASN A 357 16.89 -22.56 -29.90
N PRO A 358 17.89 -23.34 -29.45
CA PRO A 358 19.16 -23.46 -30.18
C PRO A 358 19.05 -24.29 -31.47
N LEU A 359 17.92 -24.95 -31.71
CA LEU A 359 17.62 -25.71 -32.93
C LEU A 359 16.57 -25.00 -33.81
N CYS A 360 16.16 -23.79 -33.44
CA CYS A 360 15.24 -22.95 -34.21
C CYS A 360 15.62 -21.47 -34.03
N TYR A 361 16.62 -21.04 -34.79
CA TYR A 361 17.25 -19.72 -34.64
C TYR A 361 16.34 -18.54 -35.00
N ALA A 362 15.34 -18.77 -35.85
CA ALA A 362 14.38 -17.75 -36.24
C ALA A 362 13.22 -17.58 -35.24
N ALA A 363 13.17 -18.41 -34.19
CA ALA A 363 12.16 -18.24 -33.14
C ALA A 363 12.62 -17.30 -32.04
N GLY A 364 11.69 -16.52 -31.50
CA GLY A 364 11.94 -15.73 -30.29
C GLY A 364 12.21 -16.60 -29.07
N GLY A 365 12.77 -15.97 -28.04
CA GLY A 365 13.11 -16.64 -26.80
C GLY A 365 11.93 -16.79 -25.84
N ILE A 366 12.06 -17.73 -24.92
CA ILE A 366 11.21 -17.78 -23.73
C ILE A 366 11.58 -16.56 -22.90
N TRP A 367 10.66 -15.62 -22.78
CA TRP A 367 10.92 -14.34 -22.13
C TRP A 367 10.03 -14.10 -20.92
N TYR A 368 10.65 -13.61 -19.84
CA TYR A 368 9.96 -13.07 -18.67
C TYR A 368 10.83 -12.08 -17.90
N GLN A 369 10.17 -11.23 -17.13
CA GLN A 369 10.79 -10.37 -16.13
C GLN A 369 10.02 -10.47 -14.81
N VAL A 370 10.75 -10.47 -13.70
CA VAL A 370 10.19 -10.40 -12.35
C VAL A 370 10.91 -9.32 -11.55
N ASP A 371 10.14 -8.42 -10.99
CA ASP A 371 10.53 -7.46 -9.97
C ASP A 371 10.13 -8.04 -8.61
N ALA A 372 11.09 -8.19 -7.71
CA ALA A 372 10.87 -8.82 -6.41
C ALA A 372 11.46 -7.97 -5.29
N THR A 373 10.72 -7.89 -4.20
CA THR A 373 11.20 -7.40 -2.90
C THR A 373 10.88 -8.45 -1.86
N VAL A 374 11.88 -8.86 -1.07
CA VAL A 374 11.74 -9.86 -0.02
C VAL A 374 12.30 -9.31 1.27
N TRP A 375 11.68 -9.65 2.40
CA TRP A 375 12.09 -9.18 3.72
C TRP A 375 12.47 -10.37 4.60
N ARG A 376 13.43 -10.14 5.51
CA ARG A 376 13.98 -11.14 6.42
C ARG A 376 12.92 -11.74 7.36
N ASN A 377 11.84 -11.01 7.63
CA ASN A 377 10.68 -11.53 8.38
C ASN A 377 9.80 -12.51 7.56
N GLY A 378 10.20 -12.80 6.32
CA GLY A 378 9.52 -13.72 5.41
C GLY A 378 8.39 -13.11 4.59
N THR A 379 8.07 -11.82 4.72
CA THR A 379 7.16 -11.18 3.76
C THR A 379 7.86 -11.01 2.42
N ALA A 380 7.06 -10.92 1.36
CA ALA A 380 7.58 -10.75 0.01
C ALA A 380 6.54 -10.12 -0.91
N SER A 381 7.00 -9.38 -1.91
CA SER A 381 6.18 -8.87 -3.01
C SER A 381 6.86 -9.17 -4.34
N PHE A 382 6.07 -9.65 -5.28
CA PHE A 382 6.51 -10.02 -6.61
C PHE A 382 5.57 -9.40 -7.63
N TYR A 383 6.14 -8.82 -8.67
CA TYR A 383 5.45 -8.42 -9.89
C TYR A 383 6.19 -9.05 -11.07
N GLY A 384 5.46 -9.67 -11.98
CA GLY A 384 6.09 -10.34 -13.11
C GLY A 384 5.25 -10.23 -14.37
N HIS A 385 5.93 -10.29 -15.50
CA HIS A 385 5.31 -10.41 -16.80
C HIS A 385 6.11 -11.33 -17.71
N HIS A 386 5.44 -12.01 -18.62
CA HIS A 386 6.05 -13.08 -19.41
C HIS A 386 5.31 -13.32 -20.73
N LEU A 387 5.99 -13.92 -21.70
CA LEU A 387 5.34 -14.43 -22.90
C LEU A 387 4.47 -15.66 -22.57
N LEU A 388 3.41 -15.86 -23.34
CA LEU A 388 2.42 -16.92 -23.09
C LEU A 388 2.86 -18.33 -23.55
N ALA A 389 4.17 -18.56 -23.66
CA ALA A 389 4.79 -19.85 -23.94
C ALA A 389 6.15 -20.00 -23.23
N PRO A 390 6.50 -21.21 -22.72
CA PRO A 390 5.66 -22.39 -22.55
C PRO A 390 4.81 -22.27 -21.27
N ASN A 391 4.70 -23.31 -20.44
CA ASN A 391 4.18 -23.15 -19.08
C ASN A 391 5.22 -22.41 -18.21
N HIS A 392 4.75 -21.50 -17.37
CA HIS A 392 5.55 -20.74 -16.40
C HIS A 392 5.08 -21.04 -14.98
N GLU A 393 6.03 -21.27 -14.07
CA GLU A 393 5.75 -21.43 -12.64
C GLU A 393 6.81 -20.76 -11.78
N ALA A 394 6.37 -20.10 -10.72
CA ALA A 394 7.21 -19.38 -9.78
C ALA A 394 6.83 -19.76 -8.34
N TYR A 395 7.85 -19.99 -7.51
CA TYR A 395 7.68 -20.39 -6.11
C TYR A 395 8.67 -19.64 -5.22
N VAL A 396 8.29 -19.46 -3.95
CA VAL A 396 9.16 -18.87 -2.92
C VAL A 396 9.19 -19.76 -1.68
N VAL A 397 10.34 -19.80 -1.00
CA VAL A 397 10.51 -20.52 0.27
C VAL A 397 11.57 -19.82 1.12
N GLY A 398 11.40 -19.82 2.44
CA GLY A 398 12.35 -19.30 3.42
C GLY A 398 13.28 -20.37 3.99
N SER A 399 14.26 -19.94 4.79
CA SER A 399 15.23 -20.83 5.45
C SER A 399 14.74 -21.41 6.77
N GLN A 400 13.66 -20.87 7.33
CA GLN A 400 13.09 -21.35 8.58
C GLN A 400 12.37 -22.70 8.45
N GLY A 401 12.30 -23.23 7.23
CA GLY A 401 11.78 -24.56 6.97
C GLY A 401 10.28 -24.51 6.78
N GLY A 402 9.87 -24.81 5.54
CA GLY A 402 8.48 -24.92 5.19
C GLY A 402 8.28 -25.27 3.73
N SER A 403 7.01 -25.18 3.30
CA SER A 403 6.60 -25.60 1.96
C SER A 403 6.74 -24.45 0.98
N TYR A 404 7.19 -24.78 -0.24
CA TYR A 404 7.16 -23.84 -1.35
C TYR A 404 5.80 -23.19 -1.52
N GLN A 405 5.77 -21.87 -1.42
CA GLN A 405 4.58 -21.09 -1.70
C GLN A 405 4.51 -20.78 -3.19
N THR A 406 3.34 -20.96 -3.79
CA THR A 406 3.13 -20.63 -5.21
C THR A 406 3.02 -19.12 -5.36
N VAL A 407 3.93 -18.55 -6.15
CA VAL A 407 3.90 -17.13 -6.52
C VAL A 407 3.01 -16.94 -7.75
N ALA A 408 3.27 -17.73 -8.80
CA ALA A 408 2.50 -17.69 -10.04
C ALA A 408 2.56 -19.03 -10.76
N ARG A 409 1.49 -19.35 -11.49
CA ARG A 409 1.44 -20.44 -12.47
C ARG A 409 0.69 -19.96 -13.69
N ARG A 410 1.20 -20.24 -14.87
CA ARG A 410 0.53 -19.89 -16.12
C ARG A 410 0.77 -20.96 -17.16
N ALA A 411 -0.33 -21.55 -17.63
CA ALA A 411 -0.31 -22.53 -18.71
C ALA A 411 0.07 -21.87 -20.05
N LEU A 412 0.72 -22.66 -20.90
CA LEU A 412 0.98 -22.38 -22.30
C LEU A 412 -0.33 -22.01 -23.00
N ARG A 413 -0.32 -20.90 -23.74
CA ARG A 413 -1.39 -20.56 -24.68
C ARG A 413 -1.14 -21.20 -26.05
N SER A 414 0.02 -20.91 -26.64
CA SER A 414 0.46 -21.46 -27.92
C SER A 414 1.95 -21.18 -28.13
N PHE A 415 2.70 -22.13 -28.71
CA PHE A 415 4.09 -21.90 -29.08
C PHE A 415 4.27 -20.86 -30.19
N VAL A 416 3.19 -20.51 -30.90
CA VAL A 416 3.18 -19.38 -31.85
C VAL A 416 3.53 -18.08 -31.15
N CYS A 417 3.24 -17.96 -29.85
CA CYS A 417 3.54 -16.79 -29.03
C CYS A 417 5.03 -16.56 -28.74
N LEU A 418 5.91 -17.45 -29.22
CA LEU A 418 7.36 -17.19 -29.25
C LEU A 418 7.77 -16.40 -30.50
N ASN A 419 6.92 -16.30 -31.51
CA ASN A 419 7.24 -15.69 -32.82
C ASN A 419 6.30 -14.56 -33.21
N VAL A 420 5.09 -14.58 -32.66
CA VAL A 420 4.05 -13.58 -32.89
C VAL A 420 3.70 -12.99 -31.54
N ASP A 421 3.48 -11.68 -31.52
CA ASP A 421 2.98 -11.02 -30.32
C ASP A 421 1.57 -11.55 -29.98
N CYS A 422 1.48 -12.33 -28.90
CA CYS A 422 0.23 -12.81 -28.33
C CYS A 422 -0.21 -11.97 -27.12
N GLY A 423 0.47 -10.84 -26.89
CA GLY A 423 0.50 -10.13 -25.62
C GLY A 423 1.36 -10.84 -24.57
N THR A 424 1.55 -10.14 -23.45
CA THR A 424 2.23 -10.66 -22.26
C THR A 424 1.22 -11.00 -21.17
N GLY A 425 1.46 -12.07 -20.42
CA GLY A 425 0.77 -12.31 -19.16
C GLY A 425 1.47 -11.53 -18.04
N ALA A 426 0.74 -10.74 -17.27
CA ALA A 426 1.23 -10.07 -16.07
C ALA A 426 0.60 -10.68 -14.82
N TRP A 427 1.31 -10.63 -13.70
CA TRP A 427 0.84 -11.09 -12.40
C TRP A 427 1.53 -10.33 -11.28
N SER A 428 0.86 -10.23 -10.14
CA SER A 428 1.45 -9.75 -8.89
C SER A 428 1.07 -10.68 -7.75
N LYS A 429 1.94 -10.81 -6.76
CA LYS A 429 1.71 -11.61 -5.57
C LYS A 429 2.48 -11.02 -4.39
N SER A 430 1.76 -10.76 -3.31
CA SER A 430 2.35 -10.39 -2.02
C SER A 430 2.03 -11.43 -0.95
N PHE A 431 2.96 -11.63 -0.03
CA PHE A 431 2.85 -12.47 1.15
C PHE A 431 2.98 -11.57 2.37
N SER A 432 1.87 -11.34 3.07
CA SER A 432 1.84 -10.58 4.34
C SER A 432 2.23 -11.43 5.55
N LYS A 433 2.32 -12.75 5.38
CA LYS A 433 2.81 -13.70 6.38
C LYS A 433 4.13 -14.30 5.92
N SER A 434 4.98 -14.69 6.87
CA SER A 434 6.27 -15.31 6.59
C SER A 434 6.13 -16.49 5.63
N VAL A 435 6.90 -16.48 4.55
CA VAL A 435 7.20 -17.66 3.73
C VAL A 435 8.12 -18.60 4.50
N ALA A 436 7.59 -19.24 5.55
CA ALA A 436 8.32 -20.25 6.32
C ALA A 436 8.75 -21.42 5.42
#